data_AF-A0AAV6KG19-F1
#
_entry.id   AF-A0AAV6KG19-F1
#
_cell.length_a   1.000
_cell.length_b   1.000
_cell.length_c   1.000
_cell.angle_alpha   90.00
_cell.angle_beta   90.00
_cell.angle_gamma   90.00
#
_symmetry.space_group_name_H-M   'P 1'
#
loop_
_entity.id
_entity.type
_entity.pdbx_description
1 polymer ?
#
loop_
_entity_poly.entity_id
_entity_poly.type
_entity_poly.pdbx_seq_one_letter_code
_entity_poly.pdbx_strand_id
1 'polypeptide(L)' 'MNQIFTLPNDTLLYPAHDYKGFTVTTVEEEILYNPRLAKDEVIPFLQTVFYLNLAYPKMIDVAVPANMVCGLQDVAPKAI' A
#
# COMPACT_ATOMS: atom_id res chain seq x y z
N MET A 1 -5.42 11.89 3.78
CA MET A 1 -6.46 11.15 3.02
C MET A 1 -7.06 11.95 1.85
N ASN A 2 -6.65 13.22 1.67
CA ASN A 2 -7.36 14.21 0.85
C ASN A 2 -7.31 14.01 -0.67
N GLN A 3 -6.63 12.97 -1.16
CA GLN A 3 -6.61 12.63 -2.59
C GLN A 3 -7.50 11.43 -2.93
N ILE A 4 -7.72 10.50 -1.99
CA ILE A 4 -8.51 9.29 -2.23
C ILE A 4 -9.93 9.47 -1.70
N PHE A 5 -10.08 9.98 -0.47
CA PHE A 5 -11.41 10.18 0.15
C PHE A 5 -12.18 11.39 -0.41
N THR A 6 -11.59 12.10 -1.38
CA THR A 6 -12.24 13.17 -2.14
C THR A 6 -12.78 12.70 -3.49
N LEU A 7 -12.54 11.46 -3.87
CA LEU A 7 -13.14 10.83 -5.05
C LEU A 7 -14.62 10.48 -4.76
N PRO A 8 -15.45 10.27 -5.80
CA PRO A 8 -16.82 9.80 -5.64
C PRO A 8 -16.91 8.51 -4.81
N ASN A 9 -17.95 8.39 -3.99
CA ASN A 9 -18.17 7.27 -3.06
C ASN A 9 -18.12 5.88 -3.72
N ASP A 10 -18.62 5.78 -4.95
CA ASP A 10 -18.69 4.57 -5.76
C ASP A 10 -17.38 4.25 -6.51
N THR A 11 -16.35 5.09 -6.36
CA THR A 11 -15.05 4.85 -6.98
C THR A 11 -14.44 3.57 -6.42
N LEU A 12 -14.16 2.63 -7.32
CA LEU A 12 -13.46 1.39 -6.99
C LEU A 12 -12.00 1.66 -6.67
N LEU A 13 -11.54 1.12 -5.54
CA LEU A 13 -10.16 1.15 -5.10
C LEU A 13 -9.56 -0.24 -5.24
N TYR A 14 -8.52 -0.35 -6.08
CA TYR A 14 -7.78 -1.58 -6.31
C TYR A 14 -6.45 -1.53 -5.56
N PRO A 15 -6.29 -2.29 -4.44
CA PRO A 15 -5.06 -2.26 -3.66
C PRO A 15 -3.94 -3.01 -4.39
N ALA A 16 -2.69 -2.56 -4.20
CA ALA A 16 -1.52 -3.27 -4.73
C ALA A 16 -1.31 -4.66 -4.09
N HIS A 17 -1.73 -4.82 -2.83
CA HIS A 17 -1.62 -6.06 -2.08
C HIS A 17 -2.82 -6.23 -1.15
N ASP A 18 -3.25 -7.47 -0.97
CA ASP A 18 -4.17 -7.87 0.08
C ASP A 18 -3.69 -9.20 0.69
N TYR A 19 -3.93 -9.39 1.99
CA TYR A 19 -3.49 -10.58 2.74
C TYR A 19 -4.66 -11.38 3.32
N LYS A 20 -5.90 -11.07 2.92
CA LYS A 20 -7.15 -11.68 3.41
C LYS A 20 -8.05 -12.26 2.31
N GLY A 21 -7.66 -12.12 1.04
CA GLY A 21 -8.40 -12.58 -0.14
C GLY A 21 -9.34 -11.56 -0.78
N PHE A 22 -9.25 -10.27 -0.40
CA PHE A 22 -10.03 -9.20 -1.02
C PHE A 22 -9.37 -8.68 -2.30
N THR A 23 -10.18 -8.29 -3.29
CA THR A 23 -9.71 -7.87 -4.62
C THR A 23 -10.03 -6.41 -4.96
N VAL A 24 -11.04 -5.81 -4.33
CA VAL A 24 -11.52 -4.44 -4.57
C VAL A 24 -12.34 -3.96 -3.36
N THR A 25 -12.38 -2.65 -3.14
CA THR A 25 -13.22 -1.93 -2.15
C THR A 25 -13.72 -0.63 -2.80
N THR A 26 -14.59 0.13 -2.13
CA THR A 26 -15.00 1.48 -2.59
C THR A 26 -14.46 2.58 -1.68
N VAL A 27 -14.51 3.83 -2.16
CA VAL A 27 -14.17 5.00 -1.33
C VAL A 27 -15.08 5.07 -0.10
N GLU A 28 -16.39 4.84 -0.28
CA GLU A 28 -17.34 4.83 0.83
C GLU A 28 -17.04 3.74 1.86
N GLU A 29 -16.72 2.52 1.42
CA GLU A 29 -16.37 1.41 2.31
C GLU A 29 -15.13 1.74 3.15
N GLU A 30 -14.09 2.34 2.57
CA GLU A 30 -12.88 2.70 3.31
C GLU A 30 -13.10 3.89 4.26
N ILE A 31 -13.95 4.87 3.90
CA ILE A 31 -14.30 5.97 4.81
C ILE A 31 -15.06 5.44 6.04
N LEU A 32 -15.98 4.50 5.85
CA LEU A 32 -16.84 4.00 6.92
C LEU A 32 -16.16 2.93 7.77
N TYR A 33 -15.36 2.05 7.15
CA TYR A 33 -14.94 0.79 7.77
C TYR A 33 -13.43 0.61 7.90
N ASN A 34 -12.58 1.46 7.31
CA ASN A 34 -11.13 1.30 7.46
C ASN A 34 -10.72 1.52 8.92
N PRO A 35 -10.19 0.49 9.62
CA PRO A 35 -9.94 0.55 11.06
C PRO A 35 -8.83 1.53 11.45
N ARG A 36 -8.02 1.98 10.48
CA ARG A 36 -6.91 2.91 10.70
C ARG A 36 -7.23 4.33 10.23
N LEU A 37 -8.05 4.48 9.19
CA LEU A 37 -8.21 5.74 8.47
C LEU A 37 -9.60 6.38 8.61
N ALA A 38 -10.63 5.61 9.01
CA ALA A 38 -12.01 6.10 9.09
C ALA A 38 -12.23 7.24 10.11
N LYS A 39 -11.32 7.41 11.07
CA LYS A 39 -11.47 8.37 12.17
C LYS A 39 -11.07 9.80 11.85
N ASP A 40 -10.56 10.08 10.63
CA ASP A 40 -10.06 11.39 10.17
C ASP A 40 -9.17 12.16 11.18
N GLU A 41 -8.46 11.42 12.04
CA GLU A 41 -7.58 11.98 13.07
C GLU A 41 -6.16 11.46 12.88
N VAL A 42 -5.21 12.38 12.73
CA VAL A 42 -3.79 12.06 12.47
C VAL A 42 -3.13 11.37 13.68
N ILE A 43 -3.44 11.82 14.90
CA ILE A 43 -2.78 11.32 16.12
C ILE A 43 -3.12 9.85 16.41
N PRO A 44 -4.39 9.41 16.42
CA PRO A 44 -4.73 7.99 16.59
C PRO A 44 -4.19 7.09 15.47
N PHE A 45 -4.14 7.60 14.24
CA PHE A 45 -3.52 6.89 13.11
C PHE A 45 -2.02 6.64 13.38
N LEU A 46 -1.26 7.68 13.73
CA LEU A 46 0.17 7.58 13.99
C LEU A 46 0.46 6.61 15.14
N GLN A 47 -0.30 6.66 16.23
CA GLN A 47 -0.18 5.71 17.33
C GLN A 47 -0.39 4.27 16.83
N THR A 48 -1.42 4.03 16.03
CA THR A 48 -1.72 2.70 15.50
C THR A 48 -0.60 2.14 14.63
N VAL A 49 0.08 2.98 13.84
CA VAL A 49 1.17 2.56 12.96
C VAL A 49 2.49 2.41 13.70
N PHE A 50 2.79 3.32 14.64
CA PHE A 50 4.06 3.34 15.37
C PHE A 50 4.23 2.11 16.28
N TYR A 51 3.14 1.59 16.85
CA TYR A 51 3.19 0.42 17.72
C TYR A 51 3.07 -0.92 16.98
N LEU A 52 3.09 -0.94 15.63
CA LEU A 52 3.10 -2.20 14.90
C LEU A 52 4.44 -2.91 15.07
N ASN A 53 4.43 -4.08 15.71
CA ASN A 53 5.59 -4.95 15.82
C ASN A 53 5.78 -5.78 14.54
N LEU A 54 6.15 -5.12 13.45
CA LEU A 54 6.36 -5.77 12.15
C LEU A 54 7.78 -6.34 12.05
N ALA A 55 7.90 -7.53 11.46
CA ALA A 55 9.19 -8.06 11.08
C ALA A 55 9.86 -7.18 10.00
N TYR A 56 11.18 -7.27 9.90
CA TYR A 56 11.92 -6.63 8.82
C TYR A 56 11.38 -7.08 7.45
N PRO A 57 11.08 -6.16 6.51
CA PRO A 57 10.49 -6.55 5.23
C PRO A 57 11.41 -7.48 4.43
N LYS A 58 10.95 -8.71 4.19
CA LYS A 58 11.78 -9.84 3.73
C LYS A 58 12.59 -9.60 2.44
N MET A 59 12.14 -8.70 1.56
CA MET A 59 12.72 -8.48 0.24
C MET A 59 13.25 -7.06 0.02
N ILE A 60 13.27 -6.20 1.05
CA ILE A 60 13.56 -4.76 0.85
C ILE A 60 14.98 -4.51 0.32
N ASP A 61 15.97 -5.24 0.82
CA ASP A 61 17.38 -5.11 0.41
C ASP A 61 17.64 -5.54 -1.05
N VAL A 62 16.71 -6.27 -1.65
CA VAL A 62 16.79 -6.70 -3.06
C VAL A 62 15.87 -5.85 -3.93
N ALA A 63 14.61 -5.70 -3.51
CA ALA A 63 13.58 -5.04 -4.29
C ALA A 63 13.83 -3.53 -4.42
N VAL A 64 14.29 -2.86 -3.36
CA VAL A 64 14.53 -1.41 -3.42
C VAL A 64 15.66 -1.07 -4.40
N PRO A 65 16.88 -1.65 -4.30
CA PRO A 65 17.93 -1.38 -5.27
C PRO A 65 17.52 -1.68 -6.72
N ALA A 66 16.83 -2.80 -6.96
CA ALA A 66 16.37 -3.16 -8.30
C ALA A 66 15.32 -2.16 -8.85
N ASN A 67 14.35 -1.77 -8.03
CA ASN A 67 13.30 -0.84 -8.46
C ASN A 67 13.82 0.59 -8.68
N MET A 68 14.88 1.00 -7.99
CA MET A 68 15.54 2.31 -8.19
C MET A 68 16.19 2.44 -9.57
N VAL A 69 16.44 1.33 -10.25
CA VAL A 69 16.94 1.28 -11.63
C VAL A 69 15.90 0.69 -12.59
N CYS A 70 14.61 0.87 -12.28
CA CYS A 70 13.48 0.38 -13.09
C CYS A 70 13.50 -1.14 -13.35
N GLY A 71 14.09 -1.93 -12.45
CA GLY A 71 14.20 -3.38 -12.59
C GLY A 71 15.22 -3.86 -13.63
N LEU A 72 16.05 -2.94 -14.16
CA LEU A 72 17.07 -3.26 -15.15
C LEU A 72 18.18 -4.14 -14.55
N GLN A 73 18.75 -4.99 -15.39
CA GLN A 73 19.91 -5.82 -15.05
C GLN A 73 21.13 -5.30 -15.81
N ASP A 74 22.29 -5.24 -15.16
CA ASP A 74 23.53 -4.70 -15.75
C ASP A 74 24.15 -5.59 -16.84
N VAL A 75 23.60 -6.79 -17.06
CA VAL A 75 24.15 -7.77 -18.00
C VAL A 75 23.33 -7.79 -19.29
N ALA A 76 23.99 -7.59 -20.42
CA ALA A 76 23.38 -7.78 -21.74
C ALA A 76 22.73 -9.17 -21.81
N PRO A 77 21.51 -9.30 -22.38
CA PRO A 77 20.84 -10.59 -22.48
C PRO A 77 21.74 -11.56 -23.24
N LYS A 78 21.99 -12.72 -22.64
CA LYS A 78 22.79 -13.79 -23.24
C LYS A 78 22.06 -14.23 -24.52
N ALA A 79 22.63 -13.92 -25.68
CA ALA A 79 22.09 -14.38 -26.95
C ALA A 79 22.00 -15.91 -26.92
N ILE A 80 20.82 -16.44 -27.24
CA ILE A 80 20.53 -17.87 -27.38
C ILE A 80 20.98 -18.31 -28.78
#